data_AF-A0A447UFZ9-F1
#
_entry.id   AF-A0A447UFZ9-F1
#
_cell.length_a   1.000
_cell.length_b   1.000
_cell.length_c   1.000
_cell.angle_alpha   90.00
_cell.angle_beta   90.00
_cell.angle_gamma   90.00
#
_symmetry.space_group_name_H-M   'P 1'
#
loop_
_entity.id
_entity.type
_entity.pdbx_description
1 polymer ?
#
loop_
_entity_poly.entity_id
_entity_poly.type
_entity_poly.pdbx_seq_one_letter_code
_entity_poly.pdbx_strand_id
1 'polypeptide(L)' 'MSHSSAPERASGAVITEWRPEDPAFWEQRGHRVASRNLWISVPCLLLAFCVWMLFSAVAVNFTEGRF' A
#
# COMPACT_ATOMS: atom_id res chain seq x y z
N MET A 1 -7.93 -29.48 -29.82
CA MET A 1 -8.34 -29.22 -28.43
C MET A 1 -8.43 -27.72 -28.27
N SER A 2 -9.65 -27.17 -28.32
CA SER A 2 -9.90 -25.73 -28.23
C SER A 2 -9.74 -25.29 -26.78
N HIS A 3 -8.73 -24.49 -26.47
CA HIS A 3 -8.64 -23.82 -25.19
C HIS A 3 -9.65 -22.68 -25.18
N SER A 4 -10.76 -22.92 -24.48
CA SER A 4 -11.79 -21.93 -24.18
C SER A 4 -11.14 -20.75 -23.44
N SER A 5 -11.12 -19.57 -24.05
CA SER A 5 -10.70 -18.33 -23.40
C SER A 5 -11.68 -18.02 -22.28
N ALA A 6 -11.33 -18.36 -21.05
CA ALA A 6 -12.08 -17.92 -19.88
C ALA A 6 -12.16 -16.39 -19.90
N PRO A 7 -13.30 -15.77 -19.54
CA PRO A 7 -13.43 -14.33 -19.54
C PRO A 7 -12.34 -13.77 -18.62
N GLU A 8 -11.46 -12.95 -19.18
CA GLU A 8 -10.49 -12.18 -18.42
C GLU A 8 -11.29 -11.37 -17.40
N ARG A 9 -11.26 -11.80 -16.12
CA ARG A 9 -11.96 -11.08 -15.07
C ARG A 9 -11.43 -9.66 -15.14
N ALA A 10 -12.30 -8.71 -15.47
CA ALA A 10 -11.96 -7.30 -15.44
C ALA A 10 -11.37 -7.00 -14.05
N SER A 11 -10.04 -6.92 -14.00
CA SER A 11 -9.29 -6.72 -12.77
C SER A 11 -9.79 -5.40 -12.19
N GLY A 12 -10.50 -5.51 -11.06
CA GLY A 12 -11.27 -4.43 -10.48
C GLY A 12 -10.47 -3.13 -10.42
N ALA A 13 -10.93 -2.12 -11.16
CA ALA A 13 -10.50 -0.74 -11.07
C ALA A 13 -8.97 -0.49 -11.06
N VAL A 14 -8.20 -1.30 -11.80
CA VAL A 14 -6.80 -0.93 -12.09
C VAL A 14 -6.83 0.25 -13.06
N ILE A 15 -6.13 1.32 -12.73
CA ILE A 15 -6.06 2.52 -13.58
C ILE A 15 -5.24 2.15 -14.82
N THR A 16 -5.92 1.94 -15.95
CA THR A 16 -5.30 1.60 -17.24
C THR A 16 -4.61 2.79 -17.91
N GLU A 17 -5.04 4.02 -17.61
CA GLU A 17 -4.48 5.24 -18.16
C GLU A 17 -4.13 6.23 -17.03
N TRP A 18 -2.82 6.43 -16.81
CA TRP A 18 -2.29 7.33 -15.79
C TRP A 18 -1.43 8.40 -16.45
N ARG A 19 -1.97 9.62 -16.60
CA ARG A 19 -1.28 10.78 -17.19
C ARG A 19 -1.11 11.89 -16.16
N PRO A 20 -0.19 11.74 -15.18
CA PRO A 20 0.01 12.71 -14.12
C PRO A 20 0.54 14.07 -14.62
N GLU A 21 1.12 14.11 -15.82
CA GLU A 21 1.66 15.34 -16.44
C GLU A 21 0.58 16.25 -17.03
N ASP A 22 -0.64 15.75 -17.25
CA ASP A 22 -1.75 16.56 -17.76
C ASP A 22 -2.43 17.29 -16.59
N PRO A 23 -2.37 18.64 -16.52
CA PRO A 23 -2.93 19.40 -15.41
C PRO A 23 -4.44 19.19 -15.23
N ALA A 24 -5.18 19.02 -16.34
CA ALA A 24 -6.62 18.82 -16.30
C ALA A 24 -6.99 17.45 -15.71
N PHE A 25 -6.20 16.42 -16.03
CA PHE A 25 -6.36 15.09 -15.42
C PHE A 25 -5.92 15.08 -13.95
N TRP A 26 -4.84 15.80 -13.62
CA TRP A 26 -4.31 15.88 -12.26
C TRP A 26 -5.32 16.51 -11.29
N GLU A 27 -5.92 17.65 -11.64
CA GLU A 27 -6.94 18.28 -10.80
C GLU A 27 -8.19 17.42 -10.65
N GLN A 28 -8.63 16.76 -11.74
CA GLN A 28 -9.88 15.99 -11.72
C GLN A 28 -9.75 14.63 -11.01
N ARG A 29 -8.66 13.90 -11.24
CA ARG A 29 -8.49 12.52 -10.76
C ARG A 29 -7.13 12.20 -10.18
N GLY A 30 -6.04 12.67 -10.80
CA GLY A 30 -4.67 12.30 -10.42
C GLY A 30 -4.35 12.62 -8.96
N HIS A 31 -4.66 13.85 -8.53
CA HIS A 31 -4.39 14.32 -7.18
C HIS A 31 -5.09 13.47 -6.12
N ARG A 32 -6.41 13.23 -6.26
CA ARG A 32 -7.19 12.45 -5.28
C ARG A 32 -6.70 11.01 -5.14
N VAL A 33 -6.32 10.38 -6.25
CA VAL A 33 -5.77 9.02 -6.25
C VAL A 33 -4.39 8.97 -5.58
N ALA A 34 -3.51 9.91 -5.93
CA ALA A 34 -2.16 9.99 -5.36
C ALA A 34 -2.20 10.28 -3.85
N SER A 35 -3.03 11.23 -3.39
CA SER A 35 -3.18 11.55 -1.97
C SER A 35 -3.71 10.34 -1.19
N ARG A 36 -4.67 9.58 -1.73
CA ARG A 36 -5.19 8.38 -1.07
C ARG A 36 -4.12 7.31 -0.92
N ASN A 37 -3.30 7.10 -1.96
CA ASN A 37 -2.18 6.16 -1.89
C ASN A 37 -1.16 6.61 -0.83
N LEU A 38 -0.81 7.90 -0.82
CA LEU A 38 0.13 8.44 0.16
C LEU A 38 -0.40 8.29 1.60
N TRP A 39 -1.68 8.57 1.82
CA TRP A 39 -2.30 8.48 3.14
C TRP A 39 -2.38 7.05 3.68
N ILE A 40 -2.34 6.03 2.83
CA ILE A 40 -2.27 4.62 3.23
C ILE A 40 -0.81 4.21 3.50
N SER A 41 0.12 4.70 2.68
CA SER A 41 1.54 4.41 2.83
C SER A 41 2.15 4.98 4.11
N VAL A 42 1.75 6.19 4.53
CA VAL A 42 2.24 6.82 5.77
C VAL A 42 1.98 5.97 7.03
N PRO A 43 0.73 5.57 7.36
CA PRO A 43 0.48 4.74 8.52
C PRO A 43 1.07 3.34 8.36
N CYS A 44 1.13 2.78 7.16
CA CYS A 44 1.78 1.48 6.92
C CYS A 44 3.28 1.53 7.25
N LEU A 45 3.99 2.57 6.80
CA LEU A 45 5.40 2.78 7.10
C LEU A 45 5.63 3.04 8.59
N LEU A 46 4.74 3.82 9.22
CA LEU A 46 4.78 4.06 10.66
C LEU A 46 4.59 2.76 11.45
N LEU A 47 3.61 1.93 11.07
CA LEU A 47 3.37 0.64 11.72
C LEU A 47 4.54 -0.32 11.55
N ALA A 48 5.16 -0.37 10.37
CA ALA A 48 6.37 -1.15 10.15
C ALA A 48 7.48 -0.73 11.12
N PHE A 49 7.65 0.57 11.33
CA PHE A 49 8.61 1.11 12.29
C PHE A 49 8.22 0.81 13.76
N CYS A 50 6.94 0.93 14.12
CA CYS A 50 6.44 0.59 15.44
C CYS A 50 6.67 -0.89 15.77
N VAL A 51 6.35 -1.80 14.85
CA VAL A 51 6.57 -3.25 15.03
C VAL A 51 8.05 -3.57 15.16
N TRP A 52 8.89 -2.92 14.36
CA TRP A 52 10.34 -3.05 14.47
C TRP A 52 10.83 -2.70 15.89
N MET A 53 10.45 -1.53 16.39
CA MET A 53 10.87 -1.07 17.73
C MET A 53 10.24 -1.92 18.84
N LEU A 54 9.02 -2.41 18.65
CA LEU A 54 8.36 -3.31 19.60
C LEU A 54 9.14 -4.62 19.77
N PHE A 55 9.63 -5.21 18.67
CA PHE A 55 10.46 -6.41 18.75
C PHE A 55 11.75 -6.17 19.53
N SER A 56 12.42 -5.04 19.28
CA SER A 56 13.61 -4.63 20.06
C SER A 56 13.31 -4.50 21.56
N ALA A 57 12.18 -3.88 21.93
CA ALA A 57 11.81 -3.69 23.34
C ALA A 57 11.36 -5.00 24.03
N VAL A 58 10.64 -5.86 23.32
CA VAL A 58 10.19 -7.17 23.85
C VAL A 58 11.38 -8.11 24.05
N ALA A 59 12.36 -8.11 23.13
CA ALA A 59 13.57 -8.90 23.28
C ALA A 59 14.39 -8.52 24.53
N VAL A 60 14.45 -7.21 24.85
CA VAL A 60 15.09 -6.72 26.08
C VAL A 60 14.30 -7.15 27.32
N ASN A 61 12.96 -6.99 27.31
CA ASN A 61 12.12 -7.40 28.45
C ASN A 61 12.19 -8.91 28.75
N PHE A 62 12.38 -9.75 27.73
CA PHE A 62 12.56 -11.19 27.95
C PHE A 62 13.94 -11.55 28.54
N THR A 63 14.95 -10.69 28.32
CA THR A 63 16.31 -10.88 28.84
C THR A 63 16.45 -10.35 30.27
N GLU A 64 15.71 -9.30 30.63
CA GLU A 64 15.62 -8.78 32.02
C GLU A 64 14.71 -9.61 32.93
N GLY A 65 14.52 -10.90 32.63
CA GLY A 65 13.93 -11.88 33.52
C GLY A 65 14.74 -11.97 34.81
N ARG A 66 14.42 -11.10 35.77
CA ARG A 66 14.53 -11.35 37.20
C ARG A 66 13.86 -12.70 37.49
N PHE A 67 14.67 -13.74 37.57
CA PHE A 67 14.44 -14.89 38.45
C PHE A 67 15.23 -14.65 39.73
#